data_AF-A0A9Y4NNQ1-F1
#
_entry.id   AF-A0A9Y4NNQ1-F1
#
_cell.length_a   1.000
_cell.length_b   1.000
_cell.length_c   1.000
_cell.angle_alpha   90.00
_cell.angle_beta   90.00
_cell.angle_gamma   90.00
#
_symmetry.space_group_name_H-M   'P 1'
#
loop_
_entity.id
_entity.type
_entity.pdbx_description
1 polymer ?
#
loop_
_entity_poly.entity_id
_entity_poly.type
_entity_poly.pdbx_seq_one_letter_code
_entity_poly.pdbx_strand_id
1 'polypeptide(L)'
;MSQKDIKVRKPLVEKLRRDRINSCIEQLKVILEKEFHKQEPNSKLEKADILEMTVNFLRQQLQSGLCQSDYNQGYSHCWRDSVAPLQGLQQHDQRSSSSIRRSTTLQDSRDAVWRPW
;
A
#
# COMPACT_ATOMS: atom_id res chain seq x y z
N MET A 1 -21.65 17.27 -32.57
CA MET A 1 -20.20 17.57 -32.39
C MET A 1 -19.41 16.57 -33.22
N SER A 2 -18.51 17.04 -34.09
CA SER A 2 -17.88 16.20 -35.12
C SER A 2 -16.83 15.27 -34.49
N GLN A 3 -16.79 14.00 -34.93
CA GLN A 3 -15.87 12.94 -34.46
C GLN A 3 -14.37 13.34 -34.51
N LYS A 4 -14.06 14.39 -35.26
CA LYS A 4 -12.76 15.00 -35.49
C LYS A 4 -12.25 15.74 -34.23
N ASP A 5 -13.13 16.41 -33.49
CA ASP A 5 -12.79 17.20 -32.29
C ASP A 5 -12.37 16.31 -31.10
N ILE A 6 -13.00 15.14 -30.96
CA ILE A 6 -12.67 14.17 -29.91
C ILE A 6 -11.26 13.60 -30.14
N LYS A 7 -10.88 13.41 -31.41
CA LYS A 7 -9.59 12.83 -31.80
C LYS A 7 -8.41 13.79 -31.63
N VAL A 8 -8.65 15.09 -31.53
CA VAL A 8 -7.62 16.12 -31.29
C VAL A 8 -7.57 16.58 -29.82
N ARG A 9 -8.69 16.53 -29.09
CA ARG A 9 -8.71 16.86 -27.65
C ARG A 9 -8.12 15.75 -26.78
N LYS A 10 -8.40 14.48 -27.11
CA LYS A 10 -7.81 13.32 -26.43
C LYS A 10 -6.27 13.33 -26.38
N PRO A 11 -5.53 13.58 -27.48
CA PRO A 11 -4.07 13.62 -27.44
C PRO A 11 -3.52 14.79 -26.61
N LEU A 12 -4.23 15.91 -26.53
CA LEU A 12 -3.81 17.03 -25.66
C LEU A 12 -3.96 16.69 -24.18
N VAL A 13 -5.10 16.12 -23.77
CA VAL A 13 -5.33 15.69 -22.38
C VAL A 13 -4.34 14.61 -21.97
N GLU A 14 -4.04 13.66 -22.86
CA GLU A 14 -3.03 12.63 -22.64
C GLU A 14 -1.64 13.22 -22.45
N LYS A 15 -1.26 14.21 -23.27
CA LYS A 15 0.00 14.94 -23.13
C LYS A 15 0.09 15.62 -21.76
N LEU A 16 -0.95 16.36 -21.35
CA LEU A 16 -0.99 16.99 -20.03
C LEU A 16 -0.89 15.98 -18.88
N ARG A 17 -1.54 14.81 -19.02
CA ARG A 17 -1.41 13.73 -18.02
C ARG A 17 0.03 13.22 -17.94
N ARG A 18 0.68 12.98 -19.08
CA ARG A 18 2.08 12.54 -19.16
C ARG A 18 3.03 13.57 -18.57
N ASP A 19 2.83 14.85 -18.89
CA ASP A 19 3.64 15.96 -18.37
C ASP A 19 3.50 16.05 -16.85
N ARG A 20 2.28 15.92 -16.32
CA ARG A 20 2.02 15.88 -14.87
C ARG A 20 2.74 14.70 -14.21
N ILE A 21 2.62 13.49 -14.77
CA ILE A 21 3.28 12.29 -14.22
C ILE A 21 4.80 12.48 -14.21
N ASN A 22 5.38 12.98 -15.31
CA ASN A 22 6.82 13.24 -15.40
C ASN A 22 7.27 14.29 -14.38
N SER A 23 6.50 15.37 -14.19
CA SER A 23 6.79 16.38 -13.18
C SER A 23 6.78 15.80 -11.76
N CYS A 24 5.81 14.95 -11.44
CA CYS A 24 5.77 14.27 -10.14
C CYS A 24 6.98 13.34 -9.93
N ILE A 25 7.43 12.61 -10.97
CA ILE A 25 8.63 11.75 -10.88
C ILE A 25 9.88 12.59 -10.60
N GLU A 26 10.05 13.73 -11.27
CA GLU A 26 11.18 14.64 -10.99
C GLU A 26 11.09 15.25 -9.59
N GLN A 27 9.89 15.58 -9.11
CA GLN A 27 9.69 16.05 -7.74
C GLN A 27 10.09 14.98 -6.71
N LEU A 28 9.72 13.72 -6.93
CA LEU A 28 10.14 12.60 -6.07
C LEU A 28 11.67 12.50 -6.01
N LYS A 29 12.34 12.66 -7.16
CA LYS A 29 13.80 12.68 -7.23
C LYS A 29 14.42 13.75 -6.34
N VAL A 30 13.89 14.97 -6.37
CA VAL A 30 14.38 16.07 -5.54
C VAL A 30 14.11 15.84 -4.06
N ILE A 31 12.89 15.40 -3.70
CA ILE A 31 12.49 15.20 -2.30
C ILE A 31 13.33 14.09 -1.65
N LEU A 32 13.61 13.02 -2.39
CA LEU A 32 14.34 11.85 -1.90
C LEU A 32 15.82 11.84 -2.28
N GLU A 33 16.34 12.93 -2.82
CA GLU A 33 17.70 13.04 -3.33
C GLU A 33 18.74 12.57 -2.31
N LYS A 34 18.60 12.99 -1.05
CA LYS A 34 19.51 12.60 0.04
C LYS A 34 19.45 11.11 0.35
N GLU A 35 18.29 10.49 0.22
CA GLU A 35 18.13 9.06 0.46
C GLU A 35 18.73 8.26 -0.70
N PHE A 36 18.55 8.74 -1.93
CA PHE A 36 19.13 8.13 -3.11
C PHE A 36 20.67 8.19 -3.11
N HIS A 37 21.26 9.31 -2.71
CA HIS A 37 22.72 9.44 -2.63
C HIS A 37 23.35 8.51 -1.57
N LYS A 38 22.62 8.15 -0.50
CA LYS A 38 23.12 7.18 0.50
C LYS A 38 23.22 5.77 -0.07
N GLN A 39 22.24 5.39 -0.92
CA GLN A 39 22.22 4.07 -1.52
C GLN A 39 23.14 4.00 -2.74
N GLU A 40 23.13 5.03 -3.59
CA GLU A 40 23.90 5.05 -4.84
C GLU A 40 24.39 6.47 -5.20
N PRO A 41 25.53 6.92 -4.66
CA PRO A 41 25.97 8.32 -4.75
C PRO A 41 26.40 8.81 -6.14
N ASN A 42 26.67 7.91 -7.10
CA ASN A 42 27.28 8.27 -8.39
C ASN A 42 26.55 7.73 -9.61
N SER A 43 25.31 7.27 -9.45
CA SER A 43 24.56 6.64 -10.54
C SER A 43 23.49 7.54 -11.11
N LYS A 44 23.26 7.36 -12.40
CA LYS A 44 22.22 8.07 -13.12
C LYS A 44 20.89 7.38 -12.84
N LEU A 45 20.14 7.91 -11.88
CA LEU A 45 18.82 7.41 -11.52
C LEU A 45 17.88 7.43 -12.73
N GLU A 46 17.49 6.25 -13.21
CA GLU A 46 16.46 6.09 -14.22
C GLU A 46 15.07 6.23 -13.57
N LYS A 47 14.03 6.39 -14.41
CA LYS A 47 12.66 6.55 -13.89
C LYS A 47 12.17 5.32 -13.11
N ALA A 48 12.65 4.13 -13.48
CA ALA A 48 12.32 2.90 -12.76
C ALA A 48 12.95 2.93 -11.36
N ASP A 49 14.23 3.29 -11.25
CA ASP A 49 14.95 3.36 -9.98
C ASP A 49 14.31 4.38 -9.04
N ILE A 50 13.97 5.57 -9.55
CA ILE A 50 13.28 6.60 -8.76
C ILE A 50 12.00 6.04 -8.14
N LEU A 51 11.20 5.31 -8.92
CA LEU A 51 9.94 4.74 -8.44
C LEU A 51 10.18 3.59 -7.45
N GLU A 52 11.11 2.69 -7.74
CA GLU A 52 11.43 1.56 -6.87
C GLU A 52 11.96 2.02 -5.51
N MET A 53 12.95 2.91 -5.52
CA MET A 53 13.53 3.46 -4.29
C MET A 53 12.49 4.26 -3.49
N THR A 54 11.60 5.01 -4.17
CA THR A 54 10.49 5.70 -3.49
C THR A 54 9.55 4.72 -2.80
N VAL A 55 9.16 3.63 -3.47
CA VAL A 55 8.29 2.60 -2.87
C VAL A 55 8.97 1.96 -1.67
N ASN A 56 10.26 1.61 -1.79
CA ASN A 56 11.03 1.02 -0.70
C ASN A 56 11.15 1.97 0.49
N PHE A 57 11.40 3.26 0.24
CA PHE A 57 11.42 4.29 1.27
C PHE A 57 10.08 4.40 2.00
N LEU A 58 8.97 4.49 1.26
CA LEU A 58 7.63 4.55 1.85
C LEU A 58 7.30 3.30 2.66
N ARG A 59 7.61 2.11 2.15
CA ARG A 59 7.41 0.85 2.89
C ARG A 59 8.17 0.85 4.20
N GLN A 60 9.41 1.34 4.23
CA GLN A 60 10.19 1.44 5.46
C GLN A 60 9.56 2.43 6.45
N GLN A 61 9.13 3.60 5.97
CA GLN A 61 8.45 4.62 6.80
C GLN A 61 7.12 4.13 7.38
N LEU A 62 6.27 3.48 6.57
CA LEU A 62 4.99 2.96 7.05
C LEU A 62 5.16 1.78 8.03
N GLN A 63 6.17 0.92 7.83
CA GLN A 63 6.45 -0.17 8.76
C GLN A 63 6.99 0.31 10.11
N SER A 64 7.73 1.42 10.12
CA SER A 64 8.36 1.95 11.34
C SER A 64 7.46 2.92 12.13
N GLY A 65 6.49 3.58 11.49
CA GLY A 65 5.80 4.72 12.11
C GLY A 65 4.37 4.53 12.60
N LEU A 66 3.53 3.67 12.00
CA LEU A 66 2.06 3.90 12.13
C LEU A 66 1.16 2.69 12.38
N CYS A 67 1.62 1.43 12.29
CA CYS A 67 0.66 0.32 12.39
C CYS A 67 1.11 -0.96 13.07
N GLN A 68 2.41 -1.22 13.29
CA GLN A 68 2.80 -2.45 14.00
C GLN A 68 2.71 -2.31 15.50
N SER A 69 3.17 -1.20 16.08
CA SER A 69 3.25 -1.04 17.55
C SER A 69 1.86 -0.97 18.19
N ASP A 70 1.00 -0.07 17.70
CA ASP A 70 -0.34 0.13 18.27
C ASP A 70 -1.28 -1.05 18.01
N TYR A 71 -1.16 -1.69 16.83
CA TYR A 71 -1.94 -2.89 16.52
C TYR A 71 -1.54 -4.07 17.40
N ASN A 72 -0.24 -4.36 17.57
CA ASN A 72 0.20 -5.46 18.44
C ASN A 72 -0.11 -5.16 19.91
N GLN A 73 -0.01 -3.91 20.33
CA GLN A 73 -0.36 -3.52 21.70
C GLN A 73 -1.87 -3.64 21.97
N GLY A 74 -2.73 -3.14 21.08
CA GLY A 74 -4.18 -3.31 21.18
C GLY A 74 -4.61 -4.77 21.05
N TYR A 75 -3.99 -5.53 20.13
CA TYR A 75 -4.23 -6.96 19.95
C TYR A 75 -3.83 -7.76 21.19
N SER A 76 -2.64 -7.53 21.75
CA SER A 76 -2.18 -8.22 22.97
C SER A 76 -3.01 -7.85 24.20
N HIS A 77 -3.46 -6.60 24.31
CA HIS A 77 -4.35 -6.16 25.38
C HIS A 77 -5.73 -6.84 25.27
N CYS A 78 -6.36 -6.78 24.10
CA CYS A 78 -7.62 -7.47 23.84
C CYS A 78 -7.48 -8.99 23.99
N TRP A 79 -6.32 -9.56 23.60
CA TRP A 79 -6.04 -10.97 23.82
C TRP A 79 -5.98 -11.32 25.31
N ARG A 80 -5.27 -10.52 26.10
CA ARG A 80 -5.16 -10.73 27.56
C ARG A 80 -6.51 -10.59 28.27
N ASP A 81 -7.33 -9.64 27.85
CA ASP A 81 -8.61 -9.36 28.52
C ASP A 81 -9.70 -10.35 28.13
N SER A 82 -9.82 -10.68 26.83
CA SER A 82 -10.97 -11.42 26.30
C SER A 82 -10.72 -12.91 26.05
N VAL A 83 -9.49 -13.34 25.81
CA VAL A 83 -9.21 -14.74 25.36
C VAL A 83 -8.18 -15.47 26.21
N ALA A 84 -7.27 -14.78 26.90
CA ALA A 84 -6.39 -15.42 27.89
C ALA A 84 -7.16 -16.08 29.04
N PRO A 85 -8.27 -15.50 29.57
CA PRO A 85 -9.08 -16.18 30.58
C PRO A 85 -9.80 -17.43 30.02
N LEU A 86 -10.13 -17.42 28.72
CA LEU A 86 -10.82 -18.55 28.07
C LEU A 86 -9.89 -19.74 27.80
N GLN A 87 -8.60 -19.49 27.56
CA GLN A 87 -7.60 -20.56 27.45
C GLN A 87 -7.28 -21.20 28.81
N GLY A 88 -7.46 -20.48 29.92
CA GLY A 88 -7.30 -21.01 31.29
C GLY A 88 -8.48 -21.86 31.78
N LEU A 89 -9.62 -21.84 31.10
CA LEU A 89 -10.82 -22.61 31.49
C LEU A 89 -10.94 -23.99 30.83
N GLN A 90 -9.91 -24.44 30.11
CA GLN A 90 -9.92 -25.73 29.41
C GLN A 90 -9.63 -26.92 30.34
N GLN A 91 -10.32 -27.02 31.47
CA GLN A 91 -10.41 -28.27 32.24
C GLN A 91 -11.81 -28.71 32.66
N HIS A 92 -12.88 -27.99 32.28
CA HIS A 92 -14.21 -28.55 32.49
C HIS A 92 -15.21 -28.02 31.48
N ASP A 93 -15.38 -28.74 30.36
CA ASP A 93 -16.61 -29.53 30.15
C ASP A 93 -16.48 -30.34 28.86
N GLN A 94 -16.88 -31.61 28.96
CA GLN A 94 -17.08 -32.46 27.80
C GLN A 94 -18.35 -31.99 27.09
N ARG A 95 -18.29 -31.99 25.74
CA ARG A 95 -19.39 -32.25 24.79
C ARG A 95 -19.81 -31.07 23.90
N SER A 96 -19.82 -31.39 22.61
CA SER A 96 -20.54 -30.76 21.49
C SER A 96 -19.87 -29.63 20.71
N SER A 97 -19.10 -30.07 19.70
CA SER A 97 -19.09 -29.57 18.32
C SER A 97 -19.74 -28.21 18.01
N SER A 98 -18.91 -27.24 17.62
CA SER A 98 -19.05 -26.61 16.29
C SER A 98 -17.79 -25.81 15.96
N SER A 99 -17.12 -26.22 14.87
CA SER A 99 -15.95 -25.56 14.33
C SER A 99 -16.39 -24.27 13.63
N ILE A 100 -16.31 -23.13 14.33
CA ILE A 100 -16.49 -21.81 13.71
C ILE A 100 -15.20 -21.49 12.97
N ARG A 101 -15.18 -21.83 11.68
CA ARG A 101 -14.18 -21.31 10.74
C ARG A 101 -14.42 -19.80 10.61
N ARG A 102 -13.52 -18.98 11.15
CA ARG A 102 -13.44 -17.56 10.80
C ARG A 102 -12.89 -17.45 9.37
N SER A 103 -13.80 -17.40 8.41
CA SER A 103 -13.51 -16.99 7.04
C SER A 103 -13.40 -15.46 7.02
N THR A 104 -12.20 -14.91 7.20
CA THR A 104 -11.91 -13.54 6.72
C THR A 104 -11.60 -13.62 5.23
N THR A 105 -12.64 -13.77 4.41
CA THR A 105 -12.56 -13.39 3.00
C THR A 105 -12.69 -11.87 2.95
N LEU A 106 -11.58 -11.16 3.11
CA LEU A 106 -11.44 -9.86 2.47
C LEU A 106 -11.49 -10.15 0.97
N GLN A 107 -12.68 -9.97 0.39
CA GLN A 107 -12.80 -9.74 -1.05
C GLN A 107 -12.08 -8.42 -1.30
N ASP A 108 -10.78 -8.52 -1.51
CA ASP A 108 -10.02 -7.49 -2.20
C ASP A 108 -10.74 -7.27 -3.52
N SER A 109 -11.20 -6.04 -3.67
CA SER A 109 -12.07 -5.62 -4.75
C SER A 109 -11.31 -5.81 -6.05
N ARG A 110 -11.52 -6.98 -6.65
CA ARG A 110 -11.21 -7.37 -8.02
C ARG A 110 -10.99 -6.14 -8.88
N ASP A 111 -9.75 -6.02 -9.34
CA ASP A 111 -9.41 -5.43 -10.62
C ASP A 111 -10.24 -4.19 -10.91
N ALA A 112 -9.84 -3.06 -10.33
CA ALA A 112 -10.07 -1.78 -10.97
C ALA A 112 -9.42 -1.87 -12.36
N VAL A 113 -10.19 -2.38 -13.34
CA VAL A 113 -9.82 -2.53 -14.74
C VAL A 113 -9.28 -1.18 -15.13
N TRP A 114 -7.95 -1.13 -15.25
CA TRP A 114 -7.25 0.07 -15.63
C TRP A 114 -7.83 0.46 -16.99
N ARG A 115 -8.64 1.53 -17.03
CA ARG A 115 -9.26 1.99 -18.27
C ARG A 115 -8.33 3.05 -18.88
N PRO A 116 -7.68 2.77 -20.01
CA PRO A 116 -6.92 3.77 -20.72
C PRO A 116 -7.88 4.86 -21.22
N TRP A 117 -7.41 6.11 -21.27
CA TRP A 117 -8.13 7.24 -21.86
C TRP A 117 -8.11 7.19 -23.39
#